data_AF-A0A916VXL8-F1
#
_entry.id   AF-A0A916VXL8-F1
#
_cell.length_a   1.000
_cell.length_b   1.000
_cell.length_c   1.000
_cell.angle_alpha   90.00
_cell.angle_beta   90.00
_cell.angle_gamma   90.00
#
_symmetry.space_group_name_H-M   'P 1'
#
loop_
_entity.id
_entity.type
_entity.pdbx_description
1 polymer ?
#
loop_
_entity_poly.entity_id
_entity_poly.type
_entity_poly.pdbx_seq_one_letter_code
_entity_poly.pdbx_strand_id
1 'polypeptide(L)'
;MATKGTGRARAGSIRSPLWRGGGVIFGPKPRDYSHKMNRKEKRLALSTAFQSRSEDLIAIENISEQLTKPKTKELVKRSLVGE
;
A
#
# COMPACT_ATOMS: atom_id res chain seq x y z
N MET A 1 -37.59 -6.92 -23.67
CA MET A 1 -37.50 -5.61 -24.34
C MET A 1 -38.92 -5.20 -24.63
N ALA A 2 -39.40 -4.10 -24.06
CA ALA A 2 -40.81 -3.75 -24.12
C ALA A 2 -40.99 -2.47 -24.95
N THR A 3 -41.73 -2.59 -26.05
CA THR A 3 -41.94 -1.52 -27.02
C THR A 3 -43.44 -1.26 -27.12
N LYS A 4 -43.91 -0.38 -26.23
CA LYS A 4 -45.30 0.10 -26.05
C LYS A 4 -46.29 -0.97 -25.54
N GLY A 5 -47.42 -0.53 -24.99
CA GLY A 5 -48.55 -1.38 -24.55
C GLY A 5 -48.44 -2.10 -23.20
N THR A 6 -47.29 -2.08 -22.52
CA THR A 6 -47.06 -2.89 -21.30
C THR A 6 -47.19 -2.12 -19.97
N GLY A 7 -47.47 -0.82 -20.00
CA GLY A 7 -47.61 0.02 -18.79
C GLY A 7 -46.34 0.18 -17.94
N ARG A 8 -45.25 -0.50 -18.30
CA ARG A 8 -43.97 -0.50 -17.59
C ARG A 8 -43.01 0.51 -18.19
N ALA A 9 -42.02 0.93 -17.39
CA ALA A 9 -40.90 1.73 -17.87
C ALA A 9 -40.18 1.01 -19.02
N ARG A 10 -39.74 1.77 -20.03
CA ARG A 10 -39.11 1.21 -21.22
C ARG A 10 -37.76 0.61 -20.85
N ALA A 11 -37.59 -0.68 -21.12
CA ALA A 11 -36.34 -1.40 -20.94
C ALA A 11 -35.82 -1.91 -22.28
N GLY A 12 -34.67 -1.39 -22.71
CA GLY A 12 -34.01 -1.77 -23.95
C GLY A 12 -33.26 -3.11 -23.88
N SER A 13 -32.70 -3.47 -22.73
CA SER A 13 -31.97 -4.72 -22.56
C SER A 13 -32.12 -5.28 -21.16
N ILE A 14 -32.22 -6.60 -21.05
CA ILE A 14 -32.20 -7.31 -19.76
C ILE A 14 -30.80 -7.29 -19.10
N ARG A 15 -29.74 -7.03 -19.89
CA ARG A 15 -28.36 -6.86 -19.40
C ARG A 15 -28.04 -5.41 -19.05
N SER A 16 -29.04 -4.52 -19.04
CA SER A 16 -28.82 -3.13 -18.67
C SER A 16 -28.35 -3.05 -17.21
N PRO A 17 -27.39 -2.16 -16.90
CA PRO A 17 -26.86 -1.95 -15.55
C PRO A 17 -27.92 -1.52 -14.53
N LEU A 18 -29.10 -1.09 -14.98
CA LEU A 18 -30.24 -0.76 -14.13
C LEU A 18 -30.87 -2.02 -13.50
N TRP A 19 -30.64 -3.20 -14.07
CA TRP A 19 -31.17 -4.47 -13.58
C TRP A 19 -30.12 -5.23 -12.77
N ARG A 20 -30.58 -6.02 -11.79
CA ARG A 20 -29.72 -6.96 -11.07
C ARG A 20 -29.16 -8.00 -12.04
N GLY A 21 -27.84 -8.22 -12.01
CA GLY A 21 -27.14 -9.10 -12.96
C GLY A 21 -26.88 -8.51 -14.34
N GLY A 22 -27.19 -7.22 -14.55
CA GLY A 22 -26.75 -6.46 -15.72
C GLY A 22 -25.29 -6.02 -15.64
N GLY A 23 -24.81 -5.27 -16.64
CA GLY A 23 -23.44 -4.75 -16.65
C GLY A 23 -23.14 -3.77 -15.50
N VAL A 24 -21.87 -3.47 -15.24
CA VAL A 24 -21.44 -2.48 -14.24
C VAL A 24 -20.91 -1.23 -14.95
N ILE A 25 -21.56 -0.07 -14.76
CA ILE A 25 -21.28 1.17 -15.54
C ILE A 25 -19.85 1.70 -15.28
N PHE A 26 -19.32 1.53 -14.07
CA PHE A 26 -17.96 1.95 -13.70
C PHE A 26 -17.25 0.86 -12.89
N GLY A 27 -17.22 -0.36 -13.43
CA GLY A 27 -16.51 -1.47 -12.78
C GLY A 27 -15.00 -1.20 -12.67
N PRO A 28 -14.34 -1.69 -11.60
CA PRO A 28 -12.90 -1.59 -11.49
C PRO A 28 -12.24 -2.32 -12.66
N LYS A 29 -11.33 -1.62 -13.33
CA LYS A 29 -10.48 -2.21 -14.38
C LYS A 29 -9.08 -2.41 -13.81
N PRO A 30 -8.35 -3.46 -14.22
CA PRO A 30 -6.92 -3.56 -13.90
C PRO A 30 -6.22 -2.28 -14.35
N ARG A 31 -5.60 -1.59 -13.41
CA ARG A 31 -4.88 -0.32 -13.62
C ARG A 31 -3.57 -0.37 -12.85
N ASP A 32 -2.54 0.22 -13.43
CA ASP A 32 -1.32 0.53 -12.71
C ASP A 32 -1.54 1.81 -11.90
N TYR A 33 -1.12 1.79 -10.63
CA TYR A 33 -1.18 2.89 -9.68
C TYR A 33 0.18 3.57 -9.49
N SER A 34 1.14 3.30 -10.37
CA SER A 34 2.45 3.93 -10.33
C SER A 34 2.34 5.45 -10.53
N HIS A 35 2.77 6.20 -9.52
CA HIS A 35 2.84 7.67 -9.55
C HIS A 35 4.28 8.12 -9.55
N LYS A 36 4.62 9.03 -10.48
CA LYS A 36 5.96 9.62 -10.56
C LYS A 36 6.11 10.70 -9.49
N MET A 37 7.12 10.55 -8.64
CA MET A 37 7.56 11.57 -7.68
C MET A 37 8.94 12.11 -8.06
N ASN A 38 9.19 13.39 -7.78
CA ASN A 38 10.49 13.99 -8.05
C ASN A 38 11.56 13.40 -7.13
N ARG A 39 12.77 13.18 -7.68
CA ARG A 39 13.89 12.60 -6.92
C ARG A 39 14.28 13.46 -5.71
N LYS A 40 14.21 14.78 -5.84
CA LYS A 40 14.54 15.74 -4.77
C LYS A 40 13.53 15.69 -3.62
N GLU A 41 12.23 15.65 -3.95
CA GLU A 41 11.16 15.52 -2.96
C GLU A 41 11.25 14.19 -2.20
N LYS A 42 11.53 13.08 -2.89
CA LYS A 42 11.76 11.78 -2.25
C LYS A 42 12.91 11.83 -1.24
N ARG A 43 14.03 12.45 -1.61
CA ARG A 43 15.19 12.60 -0.73
C ARG A 43 14.86 13.46 0.48
N LEU A 44 14.15 14.57 0.26
CA LEU A 44 13.71 15.46 1.32
C LEU A 44 12.81 14.73 2.33
N ALA A 45 11.80 13.99 1.85
CA ALA A 45 10.90 13.23 2.71
C ALA A 45 11.64 12.22 3.59
N LEU A 46 12.64 11.52 3.05
CA LEU A 46 13.47 10.59 3.82
C LEU A 46 14.30 11.33 4.89
N SER A 47 14.95 12.43 4.52
CA SER A 47 15.72 13.25 5.47
C SER A 47 14.84 13.79 6.60
N THR A 48 13.63 14.25 6.29
CA THR A 48 12.66 14.69 7.31
C THR A 48 12.21 13.55 8.21
N ALA A 49 11.96 12.35 7.65
CA ALA A 49 11.57 11.19 8.43
C ALA A 49 12.68 10.69 9.38
N PHE A 50 13.94 10.78 8.98
CA PHE A 50 15.06 10.48 9.89
C PHE A 50 15.20 11.55 10.97
N GLN A 51 15.08 12.83 10.60
CA GLN A 51 15.17 13.93 11.56
C GLN A 51 14.05 13.87 12.61
N SER A 52 12.83 13.46 12.23
CA SER A 52 11.72 13.35 13.19
C SER A 52 11.89 12.21 14.20
N ARG A 53 12.78 11.26 13.93
CA ARG A 53 13.08 10.12 14.81
C ARG A 53 14.45 10.21 15.47
N SER A 54 15.15 11.33 15.36
CA SER A 54 16.51 11.45 15.87
C SER A 54 16.63 11.20 17.38
N GLU A 55 15.59 11.50 18.16
CA GLU A 55 15.57 11.27 19.62
C GLU A 55 15.52 9.77 19.99
N ASP A 56 14.94 8.93 19.13
CA ASP A 56 14.80 7.48 19.35
C ASP A 56 15.94 6.67 18.68
N LEU A 57 16.85 7.33 17.96
CA LEU A 57 17.90 6.66 17.20
C LEU A 57 19.14 6.40 18.07
N ILE A 58 19.51 5.12 18.17
CA ILE A 58 20.78 4.69 18.78
C ILE A 58 21.73 4.28 17.66
N ALA A 59 22.91 4.90 17.61
CA ALA A 59 23.98 4.51 16.70
C ALA A 59 24.79 3.37 17.34
N ILE A 60 24.90 2.23 16.64
CA ILE A 60 25.70 1.08 17.07
C ILE A 60 26.80 0.88 16.03
N GLU A 61 28.05 0.91 16.48
CA GLU A 61 29.20 0.63 15.60
C GLU A 61 29.37 -0.88 15.42
N ASN A 62 29.58 -1.29 14.15
CA ASN A 62 30.08 -2.61 13.74
C ASN A 62 29.45 -3.84 14.43
N ILE A 63 28.24 -4.20 13.99
CA ILE A 63 27.53 -5.42 14.44
C ILE A 63 28.20 -6.70 13.89
N SER A 64 28.89 -6.60 12.76
CA SER A 64 29.38 -7.74 11.97
C SER A 64 30.59 -8.47 12.57
N GLU A 65 31.49 -7.75 13.24
CA GLU A 65 32.77 -8.33 13.72
C GLU A 65 32.59 -9.21 14.96
N GLN A 66 31.50 -9.04 15.70
CA GLN A 66 31.23 -9.74 16.95
C GLN A 66 30.36 -11.00 16.78
N LEU A 67 29.78 -11.22 15.60
CA LEU A 67 28.92 -12.37 15.29
C LEU A 67 29.71 -13.47 14.58
N THR A 68 30.55 -14.18 15.33
CA THR A 68 31.32 -15.32 14.82
C THR A 68 30.46 -16.54 14.46
N LYS A 69 29.22 -16.63 14.98
CA LYS A 69 28.22 -17.66 14.64
C LYS A 69 26.82 -17.04 14.55
N PRO A 70 25.97 -17.44 13.58
CA PRO A 70 24.59 -16.94 13.49
C PRO A 70 23.73 -17.56 14.60
N LYS A 71 23.71 -16.92 15.77
CA LYS A 71 22.93 -17.34 16.94
C LYS A 71 21.99 -16.23 17.43
N THR A 72 20.69 -16.50 17.36
CA THR A 72 19.63 -15.58 17.77
C THR A 72 19.64 -15.27 19.28
N LYS A 73 20.10 -16.23 20.11
CA LYS A 73 20.20 -16.03 21.58
C LYS A 73 21.26 -15.00 21.98
N GLU A 74 22.33 -14.86 21.21
CA GLU A 74 23.41 -13.90 21.46
C GLU A 74 22.99 -12.49 21.05
N LEU A 75 22.20 -12.35 19.98
CA LEU A 75 21.62 -11.08 19.53
C LEU A 75 20.65 -10.46 20.56
N VAL A 76 19.75 -11.26 21.14
CA VAL A 76 18.74 -10.76 22.10
C VAL A 76 19.38 -10.28 23.40
N LYS A 77 20.47 -10.93 23.85
CA LYS A 77 21.22 -10.46 25.03
C LYS A 77 21.87 -9.10 24.79
N ARG A 78 22.32 -8.83 23.56
CA ARG A 78 22.95 -7.57 23.16
C ARG A 78 21.93 -6.43 23.02
N SER A 79 20.72 -6.71 22.49
CA SER A 79 19.68 -5.69 22.29
C SER A 79 19.07 -5.13 23.58
N LEU A 80 19.30 -5.78 24.72
CA LEU A 80 18.82 -5.32 26.03
C LEU A 80 19.83 -4.45 26.79
N VAL A 81 21.07 -4.35 26.30
CA VAL A 81 22.11 -3.50 26.88
C VAL A 81 22.14 -2.22 26.07
N GLY A 82 21.21 -1.32 26.38
CA GLY A 82 21.30 0.09 26.02
C GLY A 82 22.23 0.79 26.98
N GLU A 83 23.54 0.61 26.77
CA GLU A 83 24.65 1.53 27.11
C GLU A 83 25.72 1.39 26.02
#